data_AF-A0A2X4TJI6-F1
#
_entry.id   AF-A0A2X4TJI6-F1
#
_cell.length_a   1.000
_cell.length_b   1.000
_cell.length_c   1.000
_cell.angle_alpha   90.00
_cell.angle_beta   90.00
_cell.angle_gamma   90.00
#
_symmetry.space_group_name_H-M   'P 1'
#
loop_
_entity.id
_entity.type
_entity.pdbx_description
1 polymer ?
#
loop_
_entity_poly.entity_id
_entity_poly.type
_entity_poly.pdbx_seq_one_letter_code
_entity_poly.pdbx_strand_id
1 'polypeptide(L)'
;MATGSGLGPRYVDYVLGIIKAYSTRVGAGPFPTELFDETGEFLCKQGNEYGATTGRRRRTGWLDSVAIRRAVQINSLSGFCLTKLDVLDGLKEVKICVAYRMPDGREVTTTPLAADDWQGIEPIYETMPGWSESTFA
;
A
#
# COMPACT_ATOMS: atom_id res chain seq x y z
N MET A 1 -19.14 -8.58 3.92
CA MET A 1 -20.43 -7.96 3.51
C MET A 1 -21.60 -8.90 3.75
N ALA A 2 -21.61 -10.10 3.14
CA ALA A 2 -22.71 -11.06 3.30
C ALA A 2 -23.08 -11.36 4.77
N THR A 3 -22.10 -11.70 5.60
CA THR A 3 -22.30 -12.03 7.03
C THR A 3 -22.90 -10.91 7.88
N GLY A 4 -22.64 -9.64 7.54
CA GLY A 4 -23.10 -8.48 8.32
C GLY A 4 -24.39 -7.84 7.80
N SER A 5 -24.77 -8.10 6.54
CA SER A 5 -25.97 -7.50 5.91
C SER A 5 -27.10 -8.50 5.67
N GLY A 6 -26.81 -9.81 5.69
CA GLY A 6 -27.76 -10.85 5.29
C GLY A 6 -27.91 -11.02 3.77
N LEU A 7 -27.21 -10.21 2.95
CA LEU A 7 -27.21 -10.37 1.50
C LEU A 7 -26.41 -11.62 1.09
N GLY A 8 -27.01 -12.47 0.26
CA GLY A 8 -26.30 -13.61 -0.31
C GLY A 8 -25.06 -13.17 -1.12
N PRO A 9 -23.91 -13.86 -0.99
CA PRO A 9 -22.65 -13.42 -1.64
C PRO A 9 -22.72 -13.43 -3.18
N ARG A 10 -23.68 -14.17 -3.76
CA ARG A 10 -23.91 -14.19 -5.22
C ARG A 10 -24.56 -12.92 -5.77
N TYR A 11 -25.07 -12.05 -4.90
CA TYR A 11 -25.69 -10.78 -5.29
C TYR A 11 -24.71 -9.59 -5.23
N VAL A 12 -23.40 -9.86 -5.10
CA VAL A 12 -22.38 -8.82 -5.18
C VAL A 12 -21.94 -8.69 -6.64
N ASP A 13 -22.42 -7.64 -7.31
CA ASP A 13 -22.17 -7.45 -8.76
C ASP A 13 -20.78 -6.89 -9.05
N TYR A 14 -20.27 -6.00 -8.19
CA TYR A 14 -18.99 -5.32 -8.39
C TYR A 14 -18.32 -5.00 -7.06
N VAL A 15 -17.02 -5.29 -6.96
CA VAL A 15 -16.22 -4.96 -5.77
C VAL A 15 -15.10 -3.99 -6.16
N LEU A 16 -15.26 -2.73 -5.80
CA LEU A 16 -14.26 -1.68 -6.04
C LEU A 16 -13.25 -1.64 -4.89
N GLY A 17 -11.97 -1.87 -5.20
CA GLY A 17 -10.88 -1.69 -4.24
C GLY A 17 -10.41 -0.25 -4.20
N ILE A 18 -10.43 0.38 -3.02
CA ILE A 18 -9.81 1.69 -2.84
C ILE A 18 -8.34 1.49 -2.52
N ILE A 19 -7.47 1.94 -3.41
CA ILE A 19 -6.02 1.88 -3.24
C ILE A 19 -5.45 3.29 -3.24
N LYS A 20 -4.48 3.53 -2.37
CA LYS A 20 -3.72 4.78 -2.35
C LYS A 20 -2.47 4.59 -3.20
N ALA A 21 -1.99 5.65 -3.86
CA ALA A 21 -0.78 5.60 -4.68
C ALA A 21 0.51 5.28 -3.90
N TYR A 22 0.44 5.31 -2.57
CA TYR A 22 1.50 4.93 -1.64
C TYR A 22 0.88 4.26 -0.40
N SER A 23 1.69 3.58 0.40
CA SER A 23 1.22 2.84 1.56
C SER A 23 1.28 3.68 2.83
N THR A 24 0.32 3.50 3.72
CA THR A 24 0.32 4.14 5.05
C THR A 24 -0.14 3.19 6.13
N ARG A 25 0.48 3.24 7.31
CA ARG A 25 0.08 2.42 8.47
C ARG A 25 0.01 3.25 9.75
N VAL A 26 -0.98 2.94 10.58
CA VAL A 26 -1.10 3.46 11.95
C VAL A 26 -0.74 2.35 12.93
N GLY A 27 0.08 2.68 13.91
CA GLY A 27 0.46 1.75 14.97
C GLY A 27 1.56 0.76 14.58
N ALA A 28 1.75 -0.22 15.44
CA ALA A 28 2.82 -1.21 15.33
C ALA A 28 2.51 -2.32 14.29
N GLY A 29 3.53 -3.10 13.98
CA GLY A 29 3.49 -4.26 13.10
C GLY A 29 4.22 -4.06 11.77
N PRO A 30 4.35 -5.13 10.98
CA PRO A 30 5.27 -5.19 9.84
C PRO A 30 4.87 -4.24 8.72
N PHE A 31 5.83 -3.50 8.20
CA PHE A 31 5.58 -2.61 7.07
C PHE A 31 6.79 -2.65 6.14
N PRO A 32 6.88 -3.68 5.26
CA PRO A 32 8.08 -3.91 4.47
C PRO A 32 8.49 -2.71 3.62
N THR A 33 7.51 -1.96 3.10
CA THR A 33 7.75 -0.81 2.24
C THR A 33 7.85 0.53 2.98
N GLU A 34 7.95 0.52 4.31
CA GLU A 34 8.09 1.75 5.10
C GLU A 34 9.36 2.53 4.73
N LEU A 35 9.21 3.85 4.66
CA LEU A 35 10.28 4.78 4.37
C LEU A 35 10.66 5.55 5.63
N PHE A 36 11.97 5.57 5.89
CA PHE A 36 12.60 6.27 7.02
C PHE A 36 13.45 7.46 6.56
N ASP A 37 13.34 7.83 5.28
CA ASP A 37 14.11 8.89 4.61
C ASP A 37 13.24 10.12 4.32
N GLU A 38 13.82 11.09 3.61
CA GLU A 38 13.17 12.34 3.21
C GLU A 38 11.94 12.09 2.32
N THR A 39 11.92 10.97 1.58
CA THR A 39 10.77 10.58 0.75
C THR A 39 9.60 10.18 1.64
N GLY A 40 9.85 9.39 2.68
CA GLY A 40 8.84 9.05 3.69
C GLY A 40 8.25 10.31 4.35
N GLU A 41 9.09 11.29 4.68
CA GLU A 41 8.66 12.57 5.24
C GLU A 41 7.83 13.39 4.27
N PHE A 42 8.27 13.46 3.01
CA PHE A 42 7.56 14.13 1.92
C PHE A 42 6.15 13.56 1.75
N LEU A 43 6.02 12.24 1.63
CA LEU A 43 4.72 11.56 1.48
C LEU A 43 3.80 11.82 2.67
N CYS A 44 4.35 11.84 3.88
CA CYS A 44 3.57 12.10 5.09
C CYS A 44 3.01 13.53 5.11
N LYS A 45 3.85 14.51 4.76
CA LYS A 45 3.50 15.93 4.76
C LYS A 45 2.52 16.25 3.64
N GLN A 46 2.85 15.87 2.39
CA GLN A 46 1.99 16.14 1.22
C GLN A 46 0.66 15.39 1.31
N GLY A 47 0.69 14.15 1.80
CA GLY A 47 -0.50 13.35 2.02
C GLY A 47 -1.37 13.80 3.20
N ASN A 48 -0.90 14.77 4.01
CA ASN A 48 -1.50 15.14 5.28
C ASN A 48 -1.83 13.92 6.16
N GLU A 49 -0.87 12.99 6.27
CA GLU A 49 -1.06 11.69 6.91
C GLU A 49 -0.88 11.79 8.44
N TYR A 50 -1.77 12.55 9.07
CA TYR A 50 -1.85 12.73 10.51
C TYR A 50 -3.20 12.22 11.04
N GLY A 51 -3.20 11.68 12.25
CA GLY A 51 -4.43 11.23 12.92
C GLY A 51 -5.38 12.40 13.18
N ALA A 52 -6.66 12.23 12.86
CA ALA A 52 -7.67 13.30 12.96
C ALA A 52 -7.89 13.83 14.39
N THR A 53 -7.67 13.00 15.42
CA THR A 53 -7.88 13.38 16.83
C THR A 53 -6.57 13.60 17.57
N THR A 54 -5.65 12.64 17.50
CA THR A 54 -4.39 12.68 18.26
C THR A 54 -3.26 13.41 17.54
N GLY A 55 -3.43 13.75 16.25
CA GLY A 55 -2.35 14.26 15.41
C GLY A 55 -1.24 13.25 15.16
N ARG A 56 -1.39 11.98 15.58
CA ARG A 56 -0.31 10.99 15.48
C ARG A 56 0.09 10.79 14.02
N ARG A 57 1.37 10.99 13.74
CA ARG A 57 1.98 10.76 12.42
C ARG A 57 1.74 9.31 11.99
N ARG A 58 1.24 9.12 10.76
CA ARG A 58 1.15 7.79 10.14
C ARG A 58 2.50 7.43 9.53
N ARG A 59 2.83 6.14 9.56
CA ARG A 59 3.99 5.59 8.86
C ARG A 59 3.68 5.62 7.36
N THR A 60 4.63 6.00 6.53
CA THR A 60 4.48 6.13 5.08
C THR A 60 5.48 5.24 4.36
N GLY A 61 5.11 4.76 3.18
CA GLY A 61 5.93 3.82 2.42
C GLY A 61 5.49 3.71 0.97
N TRP A 62 6.30 3.04 0.15
CA TRP A 62 5.97 2.81 -1.25
C TRP A 62 4.75 1.92 -1.44
N LEU A 63 4.16 1.97 -2.63
CA LEU A 63 3.04 1.11 -3.02
C LEU A 63 3.48 -0.36 -2.97
N ASP A 64 2.69 -1.19 -2.29
CA ASP A 64 2.98 -2.61 -2.12
C ASP A 64 2.07 -3.48 -2.98
N SER A 65 2.56 -3.88 -4.17
CA SER A 65 1.76 -4.70 -5.07
C SER A 65 1.61 -6.15 -4.58
N VAL A 66 2.53 -6.64 -3.73
CA VAL A 66 2.46 -7.99 -3.14
C VAL A 66 1.26 -8.06 -2.20
N ALA A 67 1.13 -7.06 -1.32
CA ALA A 67 -0.03 -6.92 -0.44
C ALA A 67 -1.33 -6.68 -1.22
N ILE A 68 -1.29 -5.85 -2.28
CA ILE A 68 -2.47 -5.60 -3.13
C ILE A 68 -2.94 -6.88 -3.83
N ARG A 69 -2.03 -7.70 -4.38
CA ARG A 69 -2.39 -8.99 -5.00
C ARG A 69 -3.14 -9.90 -4.02
N ARG A 70 -2.71 -9.92 -2.75
CA ARG A 70 -3.44 -10.66 -1.70
C ARG A 70 -4.83 -10.07 -1.46
N ALA A 71 -4.96 -8.74 -1.40
CA ALA A 71 -6.24 -8.06 -1.23
C ALA A 71 -7.21 -8.35 -2.40
N VAL A 72 -6.70 -8.39 -3.65
CA VAL A 72 -7.47 -8.79 -4.83
C VAL A 72 -8.03 -10.19 -4.66
N GLN A 73 -7.16 -11.16 -4.32
CA GLN A 73 -7.54 -12.56 -4.18
C GLN A 73 -8.59 -12.78 -3.08
N ILE A 74 -8.43 -12.13 -1.92
CA ILE A 74 -9.35 -12.31 -0.79
C ILE A 74 -10.72 -11.71 -1.08
N ASN A 75 -10.78 -10.57 -1.78
CA ASN A 75 -12.01 -9.81 -1.94
C ASN A 75 -12.69 -10.00 -3.31
N SER A 76 -12.06 -10.73 -4.24
CA SER A 76 -12.53 -10.87 -5.63
C SER A 76 -12.79 -9.51 -6.29
N LEU A 77 -11.81 -8.61 -6.19
CA LEU A 77 -11.93 -7.23 -6.67
C LEU A 77 -12.20 -7.20 -8.18
N SER A 78 -13.17 -6.38 -8.59
CA SER A 78 -13.56 -6.16 -9.98
C SER A 78 -12.81 -4.98 -10.61
N GLY A 79 -12.30 -4.07 -9.80
CA GLY A 79 -11.47 -2.96 -10.25
C GLY A 79 -10.94 -2.11 -9.09
N PHE A 80 -10.21 -1.07 -9.44
CA PHE A 80 -9.55 -0.18 -8.48
C PHE A 80 -9.96 1.27 -8.65
N CYS A 81 -10.05 1.98 -7.54
CA CYS A 81 -9.99 3.43 -7.48
C CYS A 81 -8.63 3.81 -6.87
N LEU A 82 -7.76 4.39 -7.69
CA LEU A 82 -6.47 4.92 -7.25
C LEU A 82 -6.66 6.33 -6.70
N THR A 83 -6.20 6.55 -5.48
CA THR A 83 -6.39 7.81 -4.74
C THR A 83 -5.04 8.43 -4.36
N LYS A 84 -5.04 9.75 -4.16
CA LYS A 84 -3.87 10.54 -3.76
C LYS A 84 -2.68 10.39 -4.72
N LEU A 85 -2.95 10.39 -6.02
CA LEU A 85 -1.89 10.35 -7.04
C LEU A 85 -1.08 11.65 -7.03
N ASP A 86 -1.76 12.78 -6.79
CA ASP A 86 -1.24 14.13 -6.62
C ASP A 86 -0.15 14.24 -5.55
N VAL A 87 -0.15 13.35 -4.55
CA VAL A 87 0.87 13.33 -3.49
C VAL A 87 2.24 12.89 -4.02
N LEU A 88 2.29 12.21 -5.16
CA LEU A 88 3.54 11.79 -5.79
C LEU A 88 4.14 12.84 -6.74
N ASP A 89 3.42 13.93 -7.01
CA ASP A 89 3.87 15.02 -7.89
C ASP A 89 5.21 15.60 -7.38
N GLY A 90 6.15 15.81 -8.31
CA GLY A 90 7.47 16.38 -8.02
C GLY A 90 8.54 15.38 -7.58
N LEU A 91 8.19 14.10 -7.37
CA LEU A 91 9.18 13.05 -7.14
C LEU A 91 9.95 12.75 -8.44
N LYS A 92 11.26 12.52 -8.33
CA LYS A 92 12.11 12.14 -9.49
C LYS A 92 11.87 10.69 -9.91
N GLU A 93 11.65 9.82 -8.93
CA GLU A 93 11.41 8.39 -9.12
C GLU A 93 10.33 7.92 -8.16
N VAL A 94 9.58 6.92 -8.59
CA VAL A 94 8.57 6.22 -7.79
C VAL A 94 8.95 4.75 -7.74
N LYS A 95 8.82 4.12 -6.57
CA LYS A 95 9.10 2.69 -6.41
C LYS A 95 7.82 1.93 -6.10
N ILE A 96 7.69 0.76 -6.68
CA ILE A 96 6.59 -0.18 -6.43
C ILE A 96 7.20 -1.50 -5.98
N CYS A 97 6.78 -2.00 -4.83
CA CYS A 97 7.22 -3.31 -4.36
C CYS A 97 6.51 -4.41 -5.17
N VAL A 98 7.28 -5.21 -5.90
CA VAL A 98 6.79 -6.25 -6.81
C VAL A 98 6.98 -7.66 -6.28
N ALA A 99 7.90 -7.86 -5.34
CA ALA A 99 8.15 -9.12 -4.65
C ALA A 99 8.76 -8.86 -3.27
N TYR A 100 8.81 -9.90 -2.45
CA TYR A 100 9.51 -9.90 -1.17
C TYR A 100 10.66 -10.89 -1.23
N ARG A 101 11.81 -10.51 -0.68
CA ARG A 101 12.90 -11.42 -0.37
C ARG A 101 12.76 -11.87 1.08
N MET A 102 12.62 -13.18 1.26
CA MET A 102 12.55 -13.82 2.56
C MET A 102 13.96 -13.92 3.19
N PRO A 103 14.09 -14.08 4.52
CA PRO A 103 15.39 -14.25 5.19
C PRO A 103 16.23 -15.44 4.68
N ASP A 104 15.57 -16.46 4.12
CA ASP A 104 16.21 -17.63 3.50
C ASP A 104 16.68 -17.37 2.04
N GLY A 105 16.54 -16.13 1.55
CA GLY A 105 16.92 -15.70 0.21
C GLY A 105 15.88 -15.95 -0.88
N ARG A 106 14.77 -16.65 -0.57
CA ARG A 106 13.72 -16.90 -1.57
C ARG A 106 12.97 -15.63 -1.91
N GLU A 107 12.68 -15.45 -3.19
CA GLU A 107 11.81 -14.38 -3.68
C GLU A 107 10.38 -14.88 -3.82
N VAL A 108 9.44 -14.18 -3.19
CA VAL A 108 8.03 -14.56 -3.16
C VAL A 108 7.15 -13.40 -3.62
N THR A 109 6.07 -13.73 -4.32
CA THR A 109 5.08 -12.77 -4.81
C THR A 109 3.79 -12.78 -4.00
N THR A 110 3.78 -13.56 -2.91
CA THR A 110 2.67 -13.74 -1.97
C THR A 110 3.06 -13.26 -0.58
N THR A 111 2.11 -12.64 0.13
CA THR A 111 2.31 -12.22 1.52
C THR A 111 2.38 -13.41 2.47
N PRO A 112 3.23 -13.38 3.51
CA PRO A 112 3.17 -14.35 4.61
C PRO A 112 1.84 -14.28 5.38
N LEU A 113 1.48 -15.37 6.05
CA LEU A 113 0.24 -15.45 6.84
C LEU A 113 0.47 -15.15 8.32
N ALA A 114 1.51 -15.72 8.94
CA ALA A 114 1.83 -15.46 10.34
C ALA A 114 2.58 -14.13 10.48
N ALA A 115 2.34 -13.41 11.58
CA ALA A 115 3.00 -12.13 11.85
C ALA A 115 4.53 -12.27 11.96
N ASP A 116 5.00 -13.38 12.53
CA ASP A 116 6.42 -13.67 12.74
C ASP A 116 7.16 -13.87 11.41
N ASP A 117 6.48 -14.41 10.39
CA ASP A 117 7.06 -14.63 9.05
C ASP A 117 7.36 -13.31 8.31
N TRP A 118 6.85 -12.17 8.79
CA TRP A 118 7.17 -10.86 8.22
C TRP A 118 8.52 -10.32 8.69
N GLN A 119 9.12 -10.93 9.71
CA GLN A 119 10.38 -10.48 10.27
C GLN A 119 11.52 -10.75 9.29
N GLY A 120 12.31 -9.71 8.99
CA GLY A 120 13.45 -9.81 8.08
C GLY A 120 13.09 -9.91 6.60
N ILE A 121 11.83 -9.63 6.23
CA ILE A 121 11.45 -9.49 4.83
C ILE A 121 11.99 -8.18 4.26
N GLU A 122 12.59 -8.27 3.08
CA GLU A 122 13.05 -7.12 2.31
C GLU A 122 12.17 -6.93 1.06
N PRO A 123 11.65 -5.73 0.79
CA PRO A 123 10.91 -5.45 -0.44
C PRO A 123 11.84 -5.40 -1.65
N ILE A 124 11.39 -5.99 -2.76
CA ILE A 124 12.03 -5.88 -4.08
C ILE A 124 11.23 -4.87 -4.89
N TYR A 125 11.90 -3.80 -5.31
CA TYR A 125 11.28 -2.67 -5.99
C TYR A 125 11.50 -2.68 -7.50
N GLU A 126 10.46 -2.30 -8.22
CA GLU A 126 10.56 -1.76 -9.57
C GLU A 126 10.56 -0.22 -9.47
N THR A 127 11.54 0.42 -10.12
CA THR A 127 11.68 1.89 -10.13
C THR A 127 11.14 2.43 -11.44
N MET A 128 10.26 3.43 -11.33
CA MET A 128 9.67 4.14 -12.46
C MET A 128 10.04 5.62 -12.39
N PRO A 129 10.14 6.32 -13.55
CA PRO A 129 10.33 7.76 -13.55
C PRO A 129 9.10 8.43 -12.90
N GLY A 130 9.35 9.41 -12.04
CA GLY A 130 8.30 10.28 -11.54
C GLY A 130 7.96 11.39 -12.54
N TRP A 131 7.21 12.39 -12.08
CA TRP A 131 6.74 13.49 -12.91
C TRP A 131 6.76 14.81 -12.14
N SER A 132 6.93 15.91 -12.85
CA SER A 132 6.97 17.27 -12.28
C SER A 132 5.69 18.06 -12.45
N GLU A 133 4.83 17.65 -13.38
CA GLU A 133 3.55 18.31 -13.64
C GLU A 133 2.56 17.99 -12.52
N SER A 134 1.66 18.93 -12.22
CA SER A 134 0.62 18.65 -11.23
C SER A 134 -0.45 17.76 -11.83
N THR A 135 -0.81 16.72 -11.09
CA THR A 135 -1.92 15.81 -11.41
C THR A 135 -3.18 16.12 -10.63
N PHE A 136 -3.18 17.19 -9.82
CA PHE A 136 -4.36 17.69 -9.15
C PHE A 136 -5.33 18.30 -10.17
N ALA A 137 -6.53 17.70 -10.26
CA ALA A 137 -7.61 18.15 -11.15
C ALA A 137 -8.60 19.06 -10.42
#